data_AF-A0A6S7HQM3-F1
#
_entry.id   AF-A0A6S7HQM3-F1
#
_cell.length_a   1.000
_cell.length_b   1.000
_cell.length_c   1.000
_cell.angle_alpha   90.00
_cell.angle_beta   90.00
_cell.angle_gamma   90.00
#
_symmetry.space_group_name_H-M   'P 1'
#
loop_
_entity.id
_entity.type
_entity.pdbx_description
1 polymer ?
#
loop_
_entity_poly.entity_id
_entity_poly.type
_entity_poly.pdbx_seq_one_letter_code
_entity_poly.pdbx_strand_id
1 'polypeptide(L)'
;MTIFRDHNYSKDVISINNRNVYLVFSYFWFFLGLPMGFFSAMFRILKTMAVGALMLPRIDHSLMPDGFQRLDGGFNAYICYLHVQTAYRNPVLRVFCQILSDETRHNKERKWTYSAQARARWFLALTLARNPQLASNRKLGGFKAGKAPQPDQGGCVEHGDVKIEVGRYGLMQDK
;
A
#
# COMPACT_ATOMS: atom_id res chain seq x y z
N MET A 1 -0.10 58.01 12.00
CA MET A 1 -0.05 58.25 13.46
C MET A 1 -0.83 57.12 14.12
N THR A 2 -0.15 56.12 14.67
CA THR A 2 -0.77 55.12 15.55
C THR A 2 0.07 55.11 16.83
N ILE A 3 -0.46 55.82 17.83
CA ILE A 3 0.09 55.93 19.17
C ILE A 3 -0.68 54.90 20.00
N PHE A 4 -0.07 53.75 20.24
CA PHE A 4 -0.40 52.88 21.36
C PHE A 4 0.94 52.54 22.03
N ARG A 5 1.30 53.39 23.00
CA ARG A 5 2.50 53.24 23.81
C ARG A 5 2.06 52.65 25.13
N ASP A 6 1.91 51.33 25.17
CA ASP A 6 1.77 50.62 26.44
C ASP A 6 3.18 50.38 27.01
N HIS A 7 3.42 50.82 28.25
CA HIS A 7 4.75 50.98 28.84
C HIS A 7 5.17 49.77 29.71
N ASN A 8 4.51 48.63 29.57
CA ASN A 8 4.83 47.42 30.34
C ASN A 8 5.02 46.20 29.43
N TYR A 9 6.20 46.09 28.81
CA TYR A 9 6.64 44.86 28.16
C TYR A 9 7.82 44.27 28.96
N SER A 10 7.70 42.99 29.35
CA SER A 10 8.81 42.24 29.95
C SER A 10 9.99 42.22 28.97
N LYS A 11 11.22 42.40 29.44
CA LYS A 11 12.44 42.52 28.60
C LYS A 11 12.76 41.28 27.74
N ASP A 12 11.95 40.23 27.84
CA ASP A 12 12.04 38.98 27.07
C ASP A 12 11.21 38.98 25.77
N VAL A 13 10.68 40.13 25.32
CA VAL A 13 10.08 40.25 23.98
C VAL A 13 11.05 40.91 23.01
N ILE A 14 11.22 40.31 21.83
CA ILE A 14 12.09 40.83 20.77
C ILE A 14 11.56 42.20 20.32
N SER A 15 12.15 43.27 20.86
CA SER A 15 11.83 44.65 20.47
C SER A 15 12.67 45.05 19.26
N ILE A 16 12.02 45.40 18.15
CA ILE A 16 12.70 45.87 16.95
C ILE A 16 13.27 47.27 17.23
N ASN A 17 14.59 47.37 17.34
CA ASN A 17 15.28 48.64 17.43
C ASN A 17 15.28 49.32 16.04
N ASN A 18 14.67 50.50 15.94
CA ASN A 18 14.52 51.31 14.73
C ASN A 18 13.54 50.76 13.68
N ARG A 19 12.26 51.08 13.86
CA ARG A 19 11.14 50.70 12.99
C ARG A 19 11.31 51.15 11.54
N ASN A 20 11.97 52.27 11.27
CA ASN A 20 12.14 52.79 9.91
C ASN A 20 13.11 51.93 9.10
N VAL A 21 14.21 51.48 9.70
CA VAL A 21 15.18 50.58 9.04
C VAL A 21 14.53 49.24 8.73
N TYR A 22 13.74 48.70 9.67
CA TYR A 22 12.95 47.49 9.43
C TYR A 22 11.98 47.67 8.25
N LEU A 23 11.28 48.80 8.17
CA LEU A 23 10.33 49.05 7.09
C LEU A 23 11.03 49.11 5.72
N VAL A 24 12.18 49.80 5.62
CA VAL A 24 12.98 49.87 4.39
C VAL A 24 13.54 48.50 4.01
N PHE A 25 14.04 47.74 4.99
CA PHE A 25 14.55 46.39 4.79
C PHE A 25 13.45 45.43 4.32
N SER A 26 12.29 45.41 4.97
CA SER A 26 11.15 44.57 4.57
C SER A 26 10.62 44.95 3.18
N TYR A 27 10.60 46.23 2.85
CA TYR A 27 10.24 46.69 1.51
C TYR A 27 11.23 46.19 0.45
N PHE A 28 12.54 46.33 0.70
CA PHE A 28 13.57 45.80 -0.19
C PHE A 28 13.47 44.27 -0.35
N TRP A 29 13.25 43.56 0.75
CA TRP A 29 13.08 42.11 0.75
C TRP A 29 11.82 41.67 0.00
N PHE A 30 10.73 42.43 0.07
CA PHE A 30 9.54 42.19 -0.73
C PHE A 30 9.83 42.32 -2.23
N PHE A 31 10.54 43.38 -2.63
CA PHE A 31 10.92 43.61 -4.02
C PHE A 31 11.87 42.54 -4.58
N LEU A 32 12.82 42.06 -3.79
CA LEU A 32 13.68 40.94 -4.19
C LEU A 32 13.00 39.57 -4.08
N GLY A 33 12.09 39.41 -3.13
CA GLY A 33 11.38 38.17 -2.86
C GLY A 33 10.45 37.76 -3.99
N LEU A 34 9.79 38.73 -4.65
CA LEU A 34 8.91 38.46 -5.78
C LEU A 34 9.62 37.76 -6.97
N PRO A 35 10.70 38.33 -7.57
CA PRO A 35 11.41 37.67 -8.65
C PRO A 35 12.09 36.38 -8.18
N MET A 36 12.67 36.34 -6.97
CA MET A 36 13.26 35.11 -6.42
C MET A 36 12.24 33.98 -6.27
N GLY A 37 11.02 34.30 -5.81
CA GLY A 37 9.91 33.36 -5.72
C GLY A 37 9.48 32.84 -7.09
N PHE A 38 9.44 33.72 -8.10
CA PHE A 38 9.15 33.34 -9.49
C PHE A 38 10.20 32.36 -10.04
N PHE A 39 11.49 32.69 -9.92
CA PHE A 39 12.56 31.78 -10.35
C PHE A 39 12.51 30.45 -9.60
N SER A 40 12.28 30.47 -8.28
CA SER A 40 12.11 29.25 -7.48
C SER A 40 10.95 28.38 -7.97
N ALA A 41 9.80 28.99 -8.31
CA ALA A 41 8.65 28.27 -8.86
C ALA A 41 8.97 27.68 -10.24
N MET A 42 9.67 28.43 -11.09
CA MET A 42 10.10 27.96 -12.41
C MET A 42 11.04 26.75 -12.32
N PHE A 43 12.07 26.83 -11.46
CA PHE A 43 12.97 25.71 -11.20
C PHE A 43 12.26 24.52 -10.56
N ARG A 44 11.26 24.76 -9.70
CA ARG A 44 10.42 23.69 -9.13
C ARG A 44 9.75 22.88 -10.23
N ILE A 45 9.10 23.56 -11.18
CA ILE A 45 8.42 22.93 -12.32
C ILE A 45 9.42 22.15 -13.18
N LEU A 46 10.57 22.75 -13.50
CA LEU A 46 11.60 22.11 -14.32
C LEU A 46 12.14 20.84 -13.65
N LYS A 47 12.45 20.88 -12.34
CA LYS A 47 12.91 19.72 -11.58
C LYS A 47 11.85 18.63 -11.54
N THR A 48 10.58 18.96 -11.28
CA THR A 48 9.49 17.96 -11.26
C THR A 48 9.27 17.32 -12.62
N MET A 49 9.39 18.10 -13.70
CA MET A 49 9.25 17.57 -15.05
C MET A 49 10.41 16.64 -15.41
N ALA A 50 11.65 17.00 -15.07
CA ALA A 50 12.82 16.17 -15.30
C ALA A 50 12.75 14.85 -14.52
N VAL A 51 12.40 14.90 -13.23
CA VAL A 51 12.23 13.69 -12.40
C VAL A 51 11.05 12.85 -12.90
N GLY A 52 9.92 13.48 -13.25
CA GLY A 52 8.78 12.79 -13.84
C GLY A 52 9.17 12.04 -15.11
N ALA A 53 9.85 12.70 -16.05
CA ALA A 53 10.29 12.10 -17.30
C ALA A 53 11.26 10.92 -17.10
N LEU A 54 12.16 10.99 -16.12
CA LEU A 54 13.06 9.88 -15.78
C LEU A 54 12.33 8.69 -15.13
N MET A 55 11.22 8.95 -14.43
CA MET A 55 10.40 7.91 -13.80
C MET A 55 9.35 7.32 -14.74
N LEU A 56 8.93 8.01 -15.81
CA LEU A 56 8.00 7.48 -16.82
C LEU A 56 8.38 6.09 -17.37
N PRO A 57 9.64 5.80 -17.76
CA PRO A 57 10.00 4.46 -18.23
C PRO A 57 9.99 3.40 -17.10
N ARG A 58 9.99 3.82 -15.83
CA ARG A 58 9.98 2.94 -14.66
C ARG A 58 8.58 2.91 -14.04
N ILE A 59 7.78 1.92 -14.47
CA ILE A 59 6.36 1.76 -14.07
C ILE A 59 6.22 1.30 -12.59
N ASP A 60 7.33 0.99 -11.91
CA ASP A 60 7.34 0.55 -10.51
C ASP A 60 6.75 1.59 -9.54
N HIS A 61 6.70 2.88 -9.90
CA HIS A 61 6.22 3.95 -9.02
C HIS A 61 5.19 4.83 -9.72
N SER A 62 4.09 5.15 -9.04
CA SER A 62 3.16 6.16 -9.56
C SER A 62 3.76 7.57 -9.43
N LEU A 63 3.59 8.37 -10.47
CA LEU A 63 3.97 9.78 -10.50
C LEU A 63 2.94 10.67 -9.77
N MET A 64 1.75 10.12 -9.50
CA MET A 64 0.64 10.87 -8.94
C MET A 64 0.71 10.91 -7.42
N PRO A 65 0.33 12.02 -6.75
CA PRO A 65 0.26 12.07 -5.29
C PRO A 65 -0.66 11.00 -4.71
N ASP A 66 -0.35 10.61 -3.47
CA ASP A 66 -1.11 9.63 -2.70
C ASP A 66 -2.61 10.00 -2.68
N GLY A 67 -3.45 9.05 -3.09
CA GLY A 67 -4.90 9.22 -3.23
C GLY A 67 -5.39 9.39 -4.67
N PHE A 68 -4.54 9.84 -5.60
CA PHE A 68 -4.89 9.97 -7.01
C PHE A 68 -4.27 8.90 -7.92
N GLN A 69 -3.51 7.97 -7.35
CA GLN A 69 -2.82 6.87 -8.03
C GLN A 69 -3.70 6.01 -8.94
N ARG A 70 -5.03 6.00 -8.77
CA ARG A 70 -5.96 5.29 -9.66
C ARG A 70 -6.08 5.91 -11.06
N LEU A 71 -5.77 7.20 -11.19
CA LEU A 71 -5.79 7.90 -12.48
C LEU A 71 -4.53 7.62 -13.31
N ASP A 72 -3.50 7.05 -12.69
CA ASP A 72 -2.28 6.61 -13.36
C ASP A 72 -2.51 5.24 -14.01
N GLY A 73 -2.83 5.25 -15.30
CA GLY A 73 -3.10 4.02 -16.07
C GLY A 73 -1.89 3.08 -16.16
N GLY A 74 -0.67 3.63 -16.18
CA GLY A 74 0.55 2.83 -16.23
C GLY A 74 0.78 2.05 -14.95
N PHE A 75 0.69 2.75 -13.81
CA PHE A 75 0.80 2.12 -12.49
C PHE A 75 -0.31 1.08 -12.25
N ASN A 76 -1.55 1.38 -12.63
CA ASN A 76 -2.66 0.42 -12.48
C ASN A 76 -2.45 -0.86 -13.31
N ALA A 77 -1.95 -0.73 -14.55
CA ALA A 77 -1.61 -1.88 -15.39
C ALA A 77 -0.52 -2.76 -14.76
N TYR A 78 0.48 -2.14 -14.12
CA TYR A 78 1.51 -2.87 -13.38
C TYR A 78 0.97 -3.64 -12.17
N ILE A 79 0.09 -3.03 -11.38
CA ILE A 79 -0.56 -3.72 -10.25
C ILE A 79 -1.39 -4.91 -10.74
N CYS A 80 -2.14 -4.75 -11.84
CA CYS A 80 -2.86 -5.86 -12.47
C CYS A 80 -1.91 -6.98 -12.91
N TYR A 81 -0.80 -6.63 -13.57
CA TYR A 81 0.23 -7.58 -13.96
C TYR A 81 0.79 -8.35 -12.76
N LEU A 82 1.09 -7.66 -11.65
CA LEU A 82 1.64 -8.29 -10.44
C LEU A 82 0.65 -9.29 -9.81
N HIS A 83 -0.64 -8.94 -9.75
CA HIS A 83 -1.68 -9.85 -9.26
C HIS A 83 -1.80 -11.11 -10.13
N VAL A 84 -1.85 -10.93 -11.45
CA VAL A 84 -1.88 -12.04 -12.42
C VAL A 84 -0.63 -12.90 -12.26
N GLN A 85 0.56 -12.29 -12.20
CA GLN A 85 1.80 -13.03 -12.05
C GLN A 85 1.84 -13.82 -10.75
N THR A 86 1.39 -13.24 -9.64
CA THR A 86 1.33 -13.93 -8.35
C THR A 86 0.36 -15.11 -8.36
N ALA A 87 -0.77 -14.97 -9.06
CA ALA A 87 -1.74 -16.06 -9.21
C ALA A 87 -1.21 -17.22 -10.07
N TYR A 88 -0.58 -16.92 -11.21
CA TYR A 88 -0.11 -17.94 -12.15
C TYR A 88 1.28 -18.50 -11.82
N ARG A 89 2.16 -17.72 -11.20
CA ARG A 89 3.55 -18.10 -10.86
C ARG A 89 3.74 -18.23 -9.35
N ASN A 90 2.76 -18.80 -8.65
CA ASN A 90 2.91 -19.09 -7.23
C ASN A 90 3.88 -20.30 -7.03
N PRO A 91 5.06 -20.10 -6.39
CA PRO A 91 6.04 -21.18 -6.22
C PRO A 91 5.54 -22.29 -5.28
N VAL A 92 4.74 -21.95 -4.27
CA VAL A 92 4.17 -22.92 -3.32
C VAL A 92 3.19 -23.85 -4.04
N LEU A 93 2.29 -23.29 -4.84
CA LEU A 93 1.34 -24.08 -5.65
C LEU A 93 2.08 -24.99 -6.64
N ARG A 94 3.12 -24.45 -7.30
CA ARG A 94 3.92 -25.22 -8.25
C ARG A 94 4.60 -26.42 -7.58
N VAL A 95 5.25 -26.21 -6.45
CA VAL A 95 5.91 -27.29 -5.68
C VAL A 95 4.87 -28.28 -5.14
N PHE A 96 3.72 -27.80 -4.66
CA PHE A 96 2.63 -28.66 -4.22
C PHE A 96 2.13 -29.61 -5.31
N CYS A 97 1.88 -29.10 -6.52
CA CYS A 97 1.49 -29.92 -7.67
C CYS A 97 2.59 -30.91 -8.09
N GLN A 98 3.86 -30.52 -7.98
CA GLN A 98 4.99 -31.41 -8.23
C GLN A 98 5.02 -32.57 -7.23
N ILE A 99 4.88 -32.29 -5.93
CA ILE A 99 4.83 -33.31 -4.87
C ILE A 99 3.66 -34.27 -5.10
N LEU A 100 2.47 -33.75 -5.41
CA LEU A 100 1.29 -34.58 -5.71
C LEU A 100 1.51 -35.48 -6.93
N SER A 101 2.12 -34.94 -7.99
CA SER A 101 2.38 -35.70 -9.22
C SER A 101 3.41 -36.81 -8.98
N ASP A 102 4.44 -36.52 -8.17
CA ASP A 102 5.48 -37.48 -7.79
C ASP A 102 4.92 -38.61 -6.93
N GLU A 103 4.14 -38.28 -5.88
CA GLU A 103 3.46 -39.27 -5.04
C GLU A 103 2.49 -40.14 -5.84
N THR A 104 1.75 -39.58 -6.81
CA THR A 104 0.84 -40.37 -7.66
C THR A 104 1.60 -41.38 -8.53
N ARG A 105 2.81 -41.03 -9.01
CA ARG A 105 3.68 -41.94 -9.76
C ARG A 105 4.24 -43.02 -8.85
N HIS A 106 4.79 -42.64 -7.71
CA HIS A 106 5.39 -43.56 -6.75
C HIS A 106 4.37 -44.51 -6.12
N ASN A 107 3.12 -44.09 -5.91
CA ASN A 107 2.05 -44.94 -5.38
C ASN A 107 1.69 -46.11 -6.33
N LYS A 108 1.84 -45.95 -7.65
CA LYS A 108 1.64 -47.07 -8.60
C LYS A 108 2.65 -48.21 -8.40
N GLU A 109 3.82 -47.91 -7.84
CA GLU A 109 4.89 -48.87 -7.64
C GLU A 109 4.87 -49.52 -6.24
N ARG A 110 4.13 -48.95 -5.28
CA ARG A 110 4.08 -49.45 -3.90
C ARG A 110 3.03 -50.54 -3.70
N LYS A 111 3.49 -51.75 -3.34
CA LYS A 111 2.64 -52.92 -3.02
C LYS A 111 2.10 -52.99 -1.57
N TRP A 112 2.66 -52.22 -0.64
CA TRP A 112 2.24 -52.19 0.76
C TRP A 112 2.13 -50.75 1.26
N THR A 113 0.97 -50.39 1.81
CA THR A 113 0.77 -49.13 2.52
C THR A 113 0.20 -49.40 3.91
N TYR A 114 0.98 -49.08 4.95
CA TYR A 114 0.42 -48.78 6.27
C TYR A 114 -0.69 -47.72 6.12
N SER A 115 -1.65 -47.67 7.06
CA SER A 115 -2.76 -46.70 7.02
C SER A 115 -2.25 -45.25 6.91
N ALA A 116 -2.15 -44.75 5.68
CA ALA A 116 -1.77 -43.37 5.37
C ALA A 116 -2.75 -42.39 6.02
N GLN A 117 -4.00 -42.83 6.18
CA GLN A 117 -5.05 -42.12 6.90
C GLN A 117 -4.73 -41.91 8.38
N ALA A 118 -4.15 -42.90 9.07
CA ALA A 118 -3.76 -42.76 10.48
C ALA A 118 -2.64 -41.73 10.65
N ARG A 119 -1.63 -41.77 9.77
CA ARG A 119 -0.53 -40.78 9.77
C ARG A 119 -1.03 -39.38 9.45
N ALA A 120 -1.87 -39.22 8.43
CA ALA A 120 -2.47 -37.93 8.07
C ALA A 120 -3.31 -37.35 9.21
N ARG A 121 -4.12 -38.18 9.90
CA ARG A 121 -4.89 -37.77 11.08
C ARG A 121 -4.00 -37.33 12.24
N TRP A 122 -2.91 -38.04 12.49
CA TRP A 122 -1.93 -37.66 13.51
C TRP A 122 -1.24 -36.33 13.19
N PHE A 123 -0.73 -36.17 11.96
CA PHE A 123 -0.12 -34.90 11.53
C PHE A 123 -1.11 -33.74 11.59
N LEU A 124 -2.37 -33.94 11.22
CA LEU A 124 -3.42 -32.95 11.33
C LEU A 124 -3.65 -32.52 12.79
N ALA A 125 -3.70 -33.48 13.72
CA ALA A 125 -3.84 -33.20 15.14
C ALA A 125 -2.64 -32.43 15.70
N LEU A 126 -1.42 -32.82 15.31
CA LEU A 126 -0.18 -32.13 15.70
C LEU A 126 -0.14 -30.69 15.19
N THR A 127 -0.49 -30.47 13.92
CA THR A 127 -0.53 -29.12 13.32
C THR A 127 -1.57 -28.24 14.00
N LEU A 128 -2.75 -28.78 14.32
CA LEU A 128 -3.80 -28.03 15.02
C LEU A 128 -3.44 -27.72 16.47
N ALA A 129 -2.78 -28.64 17.18
CA ALA A 129 -2.32 -28.41 18.54
C ALA A 129 -1.26 -27.30 18.61
N ARG A 130 -0.40 -27.20 17.58
CA ARG A 130 0.64 -26.16 17.47
C ARG A 130 0.13 -24.83 16.91
N ASN A 131 -1.04 -24.80 16.27
CA ASN A 131 -1.60 -23.61 15.62
C ASN A 131 -3.08 -23.39 16.00
N PRO A 132 -3.37 -22.77 17.16
CA PRO A 132 -4.74 -22.61 17.66
C PRO A 132 -5.63 -21.74 16.73
N GLN A 133 -5.03 -20.79 16.01
CA GLN A 133 -5.73 -19.91 15.05
C GLN A 133 -6.30 -20.68 13.84
N LEU A 134 -5.68 -21.80 13.46
CA LEU A 134 -6.22 -22.65 12.39
C LEU A 134 -7.39 -23.50 12.89
N ALA A 135 -7.39 -23.87 14.17
CA ALA A 135 -8.47 -24.65 14.77
C ALA A 135 -9.77 -23.84 14.87
N SER A 136 -9.69 -22.54 15.20
CA SER A 136 -10.86 -21.64 15.19
C SER A 136 -11.40 -21.44 13.76
N ASN A 137 -10.53 -21.14 12.79
CA ASN A 137 -10.93 -20.93 11.40
C ASN A 137 -11.52 -22.17 10.73
N ARG A 138 -11.04 -23.37 11.06
CA ARG A 138 -11.62 -24.63 10.55
C ARG A 138 -13.06 -24.84 11.03
N LYS A 139 -13.37 -24.49 12.28
CA LYS A 139 -14.74 -24.56 12.82
C LYS A 139 -15.66 -23.53 12.15
N LEU A 140 -15.14 -22.33 11.88
CA LEU A 140 -15.89 -21.28 11.19
C LEU A 140 -16.16 -21.60 9.71
N GLY A 141 -15.19 -22.18 9.00
CA GLY A 141 -15.35 -22.59 7.59
C GLY A 141 -16.37 -23.71 7.41
N GLY A 142 -16.41 -24.68 8.33
CA GLY A 142 -17.47 -25.71 8.36
C GLY A 142 -18.86 -25.15 8.66
N PHE A 143 -18.94 -24.09 9.48
CA PHE A 143 -20.18 -23.39 9.78
C PHE A 143 -20.73 -22.57 8.60
N LYS A 144 -19.85 -21.98 7.77
CA LYS A 144 -20.26 -21.27 6.53
C LYS A 144 -20.58 -22.21 5.37
N ALA A 145 -19.99 -23.40 5.30
CA ALA A 145 -20.33 -24.40 4.28
C ALA A 145 -21.74 -25.01 4.46
N GLY A 146 -22.29 -24.98 5.68
CA GLY A 146 -23.65 -25.44 5.98
C GLY A 146 -24.75 -24.38 5.85
N LYS A 147 -24.40 -23.12 5.55
CA LYS A 147 -25.35 -22.03 5.35
C LYS A 147 -25.04 -21.35 4.03
N ALA A 148 -25.48 -21.97 2.94
CA ALA A 148 -25.61 -21.27 1.66
C ALA A 148 -26.47 -20.01 1.90
N PRO A 149 -26.02 -18.81 1.51
CA PRO A 149 -26.90 -17.65 1.45
C PRO A 149 -28.04 -17.96 0.49
N GLN A 150 -29.29 -17.84 0.96
CA GLN A 150 -30.47 -17.86 0.11
C GLN A 150 -30.42 -16.63 -0.82
N PRO A 151 -30.89 -16.74 -2.07
CA PRO A 151 -30.76 -15.67 -3.05
C PRO A 151 -31.78 -14.58 -2.73
N ASP A 152 -31.30 -13.44 -2.24
CA ASP A 152 -32.03 -12.19 -2.31
C ASP A 152 -31.86 -11.58 -3.70
N GLN A 153 -33.01 -11.32 -4.33
CA GLN A 153 -33.12 -10.76 -5.68
C GLN A 153 -32.57 -9.33 -5.69
N GLY A 154 -31.54 -9.09 -6.50
CA GLY A 154 -31.07 -7.72 -6.76
C GLY A 154 -29.69 -7.65 -7.36
N GLY A 155 -29.60 -7.81 -8.69
CA GLY A 155 -28.44 -7.36 -9.47
C GLY A 155 -27.73 -8.48 -10.20
N CYS A 156 -27.95 -8.55 -11.51
CA CYS A 156 -26.99 -9.14 -12.44
C CYS A 156 -25.59 -8.61 -12.08
N VAL A 157 -24.61 -9.51 -12.04
CA VAL A 157 -23.21 -9.16 -11.89
C VAL A 157 -22.82 -8.33 -13.12
N GLU A 158 -22.93 -7.02 -12.98
CA GLU A 158 -22.31 -6.06 -13.89
C GLU A 158 -20.82 -6.36 -13.90
N HIS A 159 -20.33 -6.58 -15.11
CA HIS A 159 -18.98 -6.91 -15.45
C HIS A 159 -18.05 -5.72 -15.11
N GLY A 160 -17.73 -5.50 -13.83
CA GLY A 160 -17.02 -4.29 -13.40
C GLY A 160 -16.47 -4.25 -11.98
N ASP A 161 -16.87 -5.13 -11.05
CA ASP A 161 -16.45 -5.01 -9.64
C ASP A 161 -15.89 -6.33 -9.07
N VAL A 162 -14.71 -6.74 -9.56
CA VAL A 162 -13.76 -7.33 -8.62
C VAL A 162 -13.24 -6.14 -7.81
N LYS A 163 -13.91 -5.85 -6.69
CA LYS A 163 -13.33 -5.02 -5.63
C LYS A 163 -12.14 -5.80 -5.08
N ILE A 164 -11.02 -5.74 -5.81
CA ILE A 164 -9.71 -6.00 -5.24
C ILE A 164 -9.62 -4.96 -4.13
N GLU A 165 -9.87 -5.37 -2.89
CA GLU A 165 -9.35 -4.62 -1.77
C GLU A 165 -7.86 -4.52 -2.05
N VAL A 166 -7.45 -3.36 -2.55
CA VAL A 166 -6.08 -2.86 -2.48
C VAL A 166 -5.86 -2.66 -0.99
N GLY A 167 -5.71 -3.79 -0.30
CA GLY A 167 -5.34 -3.87 1.08
C GLY A 167 -4.04 -3.12 1.17
N ARG A 168 -4.12 -1.97 1.84
CA ARG A 168 -3.03 -1.21 2.43
C ARG A 168 -1.73 -2.03 2.44
N TYR A 169 -0.98 -1.97 1.34
CA TYR A 169 0.38 -2.45 1.32
C TYR A 169 1.09 -1.49 2.25
N GLY A 170 1.30 -1.95 3.48
CA GLY A 170 1.91 -1.19 4.53
C GLY A 170 3.23 -0.64 4.02
N LEU A 171 3.24 0.67 3.76
CA LEU A 171 4.37 1.49 4.15
C LEU A 171 4.67 1.11 5.59
N MET A 172 5.68 0.25 5.77
CA MET A 172 6.44 0.16 6.99
C MET A 172 6.89 1.59 7.27
N GLN A 173 6.15 2.29 8.13
CA GLN A 173 6.67 3.44 8.83
C GLN A 173 7.80 2.89 9.70
N ASP A 174 9.02 3.04 9.19
CA ASP A 174 10.21 3.00 10.02
C ASP A 174 10.32 4.38 10.70
N LYS A 175 10.37 4.33 12.04
CA LYS A 175 10.51 5.39 13.05
C LYS A 175 9.26 6.09 13.57
#